data_AF-A0A6I1QXL1-F1
#
_entry.id   AF-A0A6I1QXL1-F1
#
_cell.length_a   1.000
_cell.length_b   1.000
_cell.length_c   1.000
_cell.angle_alpha   90.00
_cell.angle_beta   90.00
_cell.angle_gamma   90.00
#
_symmetry.space_group_name_H-M   'P 1'
#
loop_
_entity.id
_entity.type
_entity.pdbx_description
1 polymer ?
#
loop_
_entity_poly.entity_id
_entity_poly.type
_entity_poly.pdbx_seq_one_letter_code
_entity_poly.pdbx_strand_id
1 'polypeptide(L)' 'MENSTKRLDTTLGELIAAASEVAFEYSDNDRDAYQLAQVALIQILKKASHPVDIMDDFTQSPSRKSYLH' A
#
# COMPACT_ATOMS: atom_id res chain seq x y z
N MET A 1 12.55 -19.00 -15.38
CA MET A 1 11.51 -17.96 -15.39
C MET A 1 12.10 -16.73 -14.73
N GLU A 2 12.48 -15.75 -15.52
CA GLU A 2 13.03 -14.48 -15.05
C GLU A 2 11.91 -13.72 -14.33
N ASN A 3 12.07 -13.50 -13.03
CA ASN A 3 11.13 -12.73 -12.24
C ASN A 3 11.44 -11.24 -12.53
N SER A 4 10.98 -10.76 -13.69
CA SER A 4 11.18 -9.38 -14.12
C SER A 4 10.40 -8.48 -13.17
N THR A 5 11.09 -7.95 -12.16
CA THR A 5 10.58 -6.94 -11.25
C THR A 5 10.17 -5.73 -12.08
N LYS A 6 8.87 -5.62 -12.39
CA LYS A 6 8.31 -4.46 -13.09
C LYS A 6 8.63 -3.24 -12.26
N ARG A 7 9.61 -2.45 -12.72
CA ARG A 7 9.91 -1.15 -12.15
C ARG A 7 8.71 -0.26 -12.41
N LEU A 8 8.20 0.37 -11.36
CA LEU A 8 7.21 1.44 -11.49
C LEU A 8 7.95 2.66 -12.04
N ASP A 9 7.78 2.94 -13.33
CA ASP A 9 8.19 4.21 -13.96
C ASP A 9 7.20 5.31 -13.53
N THR A 10 7.30 5.71 -12.26
CA THR A 10 6.52 6.77 -11.65
C THR A 10 7.45 7.62 -10.79
N THR A 11 7.18 8.91 -10.70
CA THR A 11 7.86 9.76 -9.72
C THR A 11 7.19 9.62 -8.35
N LEU A 12 7.95 9.91 -7.28
CA LEU A 12 7.40 9.94 -5.93
C LEU A 12 6.26 10.95 -5.79
N GLY A 13 6.32 12.09 -6.51
CA GLY A 13 5.27 13.10 -6.53
C GLY A 13 3.96 12.58 -7.12
N GLU A 14 4.03 11.87 -8.25
CA GLU A 14 2.85 11.25 -8.88
C GLU A 14 2.23 10.18 -8.00
N LEU A 15 3.05 9.38 -7.31
CA LEU A 15 2.57 8.37 -6.37
C LEU A 15 1.83 9.00 -5.18
N ILE A 16 2.37 10.07 -4.60
CA ILE A 16 1.73 10.81 -3.50
C ILE A 16 0.41 11.43 -3.98
N ALA A 17 0.41 12.02 -5.17
CA ALA A 17 -0.79 12.64 -5.74
C ALA A 17 -1.90 11.60 -5.94
N ALA A 18 -1.59 10.47 -6.58
CA ALA A 18 -2.56 9.40 -6.83
C ALA A 18 -3.10 8.78 -5.53
N ALA A 19 -2.23 8.48 -4.55
CA ALA A 19 -2.66 7.93 -3.26
C ALA A 19 -3.51 8.93 -2.46
N SER A 20 -3.20 10.22 -2.56
CA SER A 20 -3.98 11.27 -1.89
C SER A 20 -5.33 11.47 -2.58
N GLU A 21 -5.37 11.58 -3.91
CA GLU A 21 -6.61 11.75 -4.67
C GLU A 21 -7.65 10.69 -4.30
N VAL A 22 -7.25 9.42 -4.33
CA VAL A 22 -8.12 8.32 -3.90
C VAL A 22 -8.48 8.43 -2.42
N ALA A 23 -7.53 8.70 -1.53
CA ALA A 23 -7.84 8.78 -0.10
C ALA A 23 -8.85 9.89 0.25
N PHE A 24 -8.77 11.03 -0.43
CA PHE A 24 -9.69 12.16 -0.27
C PHE A 24 -11.02 11.94 -0.98
N GLU A 25 -11.06 11.17 -2.07
CA GLU A 25 -12.32 10.80 -2.74
C GLU A 25 -13.17 9.86 -1.87
N TYR A 26 -12.54 8.99 -1.06
CA TYR A 26 -13.21 7.95 -0.28
C TYR A 26 -13.25 8.20 1.24
N SER A 27 -12.83 9.37 1.73
CA SER A 27 -12.91 9.73 3.16
C SER A 27 -13.81 10.93 3.39
N ASP A 28 -14.65 10.86 4.42
CA ASP A 28 -15.58 11.95 4.79
C ASP A 28 -14.90 13.13 5.51
N ASN A 29 -13.63 12.99 5.89
CA ASN A 29 -12.86 14.03 6.58
C ASN A 29 -11.38 13.99 6.16
N ASP A 30 -10.80 15.16 5.96
CA ASP A 30 -9.39 15.38 5.60
C ASP A 30 -8.42 14.61 6.51
N ARG A 31 -8.70 14.56 7.81
CA ARG A 31 -7.84 13.85 8.77
C ARG A 31 -7.73 12.36 8.44
N ASP A 32 -8.85 11.74 8.10
CA ASP A 32 -8.91 10.31 7.81
C ASP A 32 -8.33 10.04 6.42
N ALA A 33 -8.56 10.94 5.46
CA ALA A 33 -7.91 10.92 4.14
C ALA A 33 -6.38 10.93 4.26
N TYR A 34 -5.82 11.84 5.08
CA TYR A 34 -4.38 11.89 5.31
C TYR A 34 -3.83 10.60 5.94
N GLN A 35 -4.57 10.01 6.89
CA GLN A 35 -4.18 8.74 7.49
C GLN A 35 -4.22 7.60 6.47
N LEU A 36 -5.26 7.55 5.64
CA LEU A 36 -5.43 6.53 4.62
C LEU A 36 -4.33 6.62 3.55
N ALA A 37 -4.05 7.83 3.05
CA ALA A 37 -2.96 8.09 2.11
C ALA A 37 -1.60 7.70 2.71
N GLN A 38 -1.34 8.06 3.98
CA GLN A 38 -0.12 7.69 4.67
C GLN A 38 0.06 6.17 4.75
N VAL A 39 -0.98 5.43 5.16
CA VAL A 39 -0.93 3.97 5.28
C VAL A 39 -0.68 3.33 3.91
N ALA A 40 -1.38 3.77 2.86
CA ALA A 40 -1.21 3.28 1.50
C ALA A 40 0.22 3.50 1.00
N LEU A 41 0.75 4.72 1.14
CA LEU A 41 2.11 5.07 0.72
C LEU A 41 3.18 4.26 1.47
N ILE A 42 3.03 4.08 2.79
CA ILE A 42 3.96 3.26 3.57
C ILE A 42 3.97 1.82 3.08
N GLN A 43 2.79 1.24 2.78
CA GLN A 43 2.71 -0.12 2.26
C GLN A 43 3.34 -0.25 0.88
N ILE A 44 3.06 0.68 -0.03
CA ILE A 44 3.63 0.71 -1.37
C ILE A 44 5.15 0.81 -1.30
N LEU A 45 5.70 1.70 -0.46
CA LEU A 45 7.14 1.87 -0.31
C LEU A 45 7.81 0.65 0.35
N LYS A 46 7.18 0.04 1.37
CA LYS A 46 7.69 -1.19 2.00
C LYS A 46 7.79 -2.33 0.99
N LYS A 47 6.78 -2.49 0.14
CA LYS A 47 6.73 -3.52 -0.92
C LYS A 47 7.62 -3.19 -2.12
N ALA A 48 7.79 -1.92 -2.46
CA ALA A 48 8.78 -1.51 -3.47
C ALA A 48 10.21 -1.81 -3.01
N SER A 49 10.49 -1.69 -1.70
CA SER A 49 11.77 -2.05 -1.10
C SER A 49 11.96 -3.56 -0.88
N HIS A 50 10.88 -4.33 -0.79
CA HIS A 50 10.88 -5.80 -0.62
C HIS A 50 9.92 -6.40 -1.64
N PRO A 51 10.40 -6.85 -2.81
CA PRO A 51 9.54 -7.35 -3.89
C PRO A 51 8.91 -8.69 -3.49
N VAL A 52 7.85 -8.61 -2.68
CA VAL A 52 6.93 -9.69 -2.37
C VAL A 52 5.60 -9.32 -3.02
N ASP A 53 5.05 -10.28 -3.74
CA ASP A 53 3.98 -10.17 -4.73
C ASP A 53 2.79 -9.29 -4.27
N ILE A 54 2.44 -8.29 -5.11
CA ILE A 54 1.48 -7.23 -4.79
C ILE A 54 0.05 -7.78 -4.64
N MET A 55 -0.28 -8.92 -5.26
CA MET A 55 -1.66 -9.43 -5.29
C MET A 55 -2.04 -10.35 -4.12
N ASP A 56 -1.09 -10.96 -3.43
CA ASP A 56 -1.39 -11.99 -2.41
C ASP A 56 -1.64 -11.40 -1.01
N ASP A 57 -1.17 -10.18 -0.75
CA ASP A 57 -1.15 -9.60 0.60
C ASP A 57 -2.38 -8.71 0.90
N PHE A 58 -3.13 -8.26 -0.12
CA PHE A 58 -4.40 -7.55 0.10
C PHE A 58 -5.57 -8.49 0.42
N THR A 59 -5.40 -9.80 0.23
CA THR A 59 -6.43 -10.82 0.49
C THR A 59 -6.17 -11.60 1.78
N GLN A 60 -4.98 -11.48 2.38
CA GLN A 60 -4.66 -12.11 3.65
C GLN A 60 -5.32 -11.36 4.82
N SER A 61 -6.52 -11.82 5.18
CA SER A 61 -7.10 -11.58 6.51
C SER A 61 -6.04 -11.90 7.58
N PRO A 62 -5.84 -11.04 8.60
CA PRO A 62 -4.86 -11.29 9.63
C PRO A 62 -5.24 -12.58 10.35
N SER A 63 -4.53 -13.67 10.04
CA SER A 63 -4.66 -14.93 10.77
C SER A 63 -4.25 -14.65 12.21
N ARG A 64 -5.27 -14.52 13.06
CA ARG A 64 -5.15 -14.25 14.49
C ARG A 64 -4.38 -15.40 15.11
N LYS A 65 -3.07 -15.25 15.24
CA LYS A 65 -2.22 -16.25 15.89
C LYS A 65 -2.68 -16.41 17.33
N SER A 66 -3.39 -17.50 17.60
CA SER A 66 -3.73 -17.94 18.95
C SER A 66 -2.47 -18.49 19.61
N TYR A 67 -1.65 -17.61 20.17
CA TYR A 67 -0.62 -18.01 21.13
C TYR A 67 -1.29 -18.16 22.50
N LEU A 68 -1.82 -19.35 22.77
CA LEU A 68 -2.15 -19.83 24.11
C LEU A 68 -1.58 -21.24 24.22
N HIS A 69 -0.53 -21.37 25.03
CA HIS A 69 -0.01 -22.62 25.58
C HIS A 69 -0.22 -22.56 27.09
#